data_AF-X1KUI0-F1
#
_entry.id   AF-X1KUI0-F1
#
_cell.length_a   1.000
_cell.length_b   1.000
_cell.length_c   1.000
_cell.angle_alpha   90.00
_cell.angle_beta   90.00
_cell.angle_gamma   90.00
#
_symmetry.space_group_name_H-M   'P 1'
#
loop_
_entity.id
_entity.type
_entity.pdbx_description
1 polymer ?
#
loop_
_entity_poly.entity_id
_entity_poly.type
_entity_poly.pdbx_seq_one_letter_code
_entity_poly.pdbx_strand_id
1 'polypeptide(L)'
;VAGSAGFDDYLHHNDDANTYLSFLDDHIDLYAGGIHMIKVRQHVTEQDIVVINEAAADVDFRVESSGDENALFVQGSDGNVGIGTSSPAQELDVNGTVQMSGFKLTPGGTNGHVLTTDGLGVGSWAAIPPDADWTISGNYMYSTAASCSVGIGIETSGSKLGVHGGVGIGAS
;
A
#
# COMPACT_ATOMS: atom_id res chain seq x y z
N VAL A 1 -35.49 32.16 -7.84
CA VAL A 1 -36.02 32.47 -6.48
C VAL A 1 -35.03 33.36 -5.77
N ALA A 2 -35.47 34.40 -5.07
CA ALA A 2 -34.66 35.09 -4.06
C ALA A 2 -35.26 34.73 -2.70
N GLY A 3 -34.56 33.94 -1.87
CA GLY A 3 -35.07 33.42 -0.59
C GLY A 3 -34.67 31.96 -0.31
N SER A 4 -35.17 31.40 0.79
CA SER A 4 -35.00 29.98 1.14
C SER A 4 -36.14 29.13 0.56
N ALA A 5 -35.84 27.89 0.21
CA ALA A 5 -36.83 26.87 -0.11
C ALA A 5 -36.79 25.78 0.97
N GLY A 6 -37.95 25.33 1.43
CA GLY A 6 -38.11 24.20 2.34
C GLY A 6 -38.70 23.01 1.58
N PHE A 7 -38.29 21.81 1.94
CA PHE A 7 -38.78 20.55 1.41
C PHE A 7 -39.04 19.62 2.58
N ASP A 8 -40.22 19.01 2.63
CA ASP A 8 -40.57 18.09 3.70
C ASP A 8 -39.92 16.72 3.50
N ASP A 9 -39.90 16.23 2.24
CA ASP A 9 -39.40 14.88 1.92
C ASP A 9 -38.26 14.92 0.87
N TYR A 10 -38.55 15.28 -0.37
CA TYR A 10 -37.60 15.10 -1.48
C TYR A 10 -37.62 16.19 -2.55
N LEU A 11 -36.48 16.34 -3.22
CA LEU A 11 -36.37 16.93 -4.55
C LEU A 11 -36.21 15.77 -5.55
N HIS A 12 -37.18 15.59 -6.46
CA HIS A 12 -37.25 14.43 -7.35
C HIS A 12 -37.36 14.82 -8.83
N HIS A 13 -37.02 13.89 -9.71
CA HIS A 13 -37.32 14.01 -11.13
C HIS A 13 -38.77 13.59 -11.39
N ASN A 14 -39.61 14.47 -11.94
CA ASN A 14 -41.07 14.26 -12.03
C ASN A 14 -41.49 12.97 -12.75
N ASP A 15 -40.71 12.52 -13.74
CA ASP A 15 -41.00 11.33 -14.54
C ASP A 15 -40.14 10.12 -14.15
N ASP A 16 -39.37 10.22 -13.06
CA ASP A 16 -38.53 9.13 -12.55
C ASP A 16 -38.73 8.95 -11.05
N ALA A 17 -39.44 7.88 -10.68
CA ALA A 17 -39.79 7.59 -9.30
C ALA A 17 -38.58 7.21 -8.42
N ASN A 18 -37.41 6.92 -9.02
CA ASN A 18 -36.28 6.34 -8.29
C ASN A 18 -35.00 7.18 -8.35
N THR A 19 -35.10 8.42 -8.84
CA THR A 19 -34.01 9.40 -8.86
C THR A 19 -34.43 10.67 -8.10
N TYR A 20 -33.86 10.86 -6.91
CA TYR A 20 -34.24 11.94 -6.00
C TYR A 20 -33.14 12.25 -4.97
N LEU A 21 -33.23 13.44 -4.39
CA LEU A 21 -32.54 13.85 -3.17
C LEU A 21 -33.55 13.82 -2.02
N SER A 22 -33.28 13.03 -0.99
CA SER A 22 -34.12 12.93 0.21
C SER A 22 -33.58 13.82 1.32
N PHE A 23 -34.47 14.50 2.02
CA PHE A 23 -34.22 15.29 3.20
C PHE A 23 -34.90 14.63 4.39
N LEU A 24 -34.12 14.20 5.37
CA LEU A 24 -34.59 13.64 6.64
C LEU A 24 -33.98 14.44 7.78
N ASP A 25 -34.49 14.29 9.01
CA ASP A 25 -34.13 15.14 10.16
C ASP A 25 -32.62 15.37 10.31
N ASP A 26 -31.83 14.29 10.27
CA ASP A 26 -30.37 14.32 10.47
C ASP A 26 -29.59 13.71 9.30
N HIS A 27 -30.20 13.54 8.12
CA HIS A 27 -29.49 13.07 6.94
C HIS A 27 -30.07 13.54 5.61
N ILE A 28 -29.17 13.62 4.63
CA ILE A 28 -29.47 13.95 3.24
C ILE A 28 -28.93 12.81 2.38
N ASP A 29 -29.80 12.27 1.51
CA ASP A 29 -29.49 11.10 0.70
C ASP A 29 -29.72 11.34 -0.79
N LEU A 30 -28.78 10.94 -1.64
CA LEU A 30 -28.90 11.00 -3.09
C LEU A 30 -29.19 9.60 -3.63
N TYR A 31 -30.31 9.48 -4.34
CA TYR A 31 -30.74 8.28 -5.03
C TYR A 31 -30.72 8.48 -6.53
N ALA A 32 -30.27 7.46 -7.26
CA ALA A 32 -30.40 7.38 -8.71
C ALA A 32 -30.67 5.93 -9.11
N GLY A 33 -31.68 5.68 -9.94
CA GLY A 33 -32.03 4.31 -10.32
C GLY A 33 -32.50 3.44 -9.15
N GLY A 34 -32.92 4.05 -8.03
CA GLY A 34 -33.27 3.35 -6.78
C GLY A 34 -32.06 2.92 -5.94
N ILE A 35 -30.85 3.30 -6.32
CA ILE A 35 -29.62 3.01 -5.59
C ILE A 35 -29.25 4.19 -4.70
N HIS A 36 -28.89 3.90 -3.44
CA HIS A 36 -28.39 4.90 -2.50
C HIS A 36 -26.94 5.25 -2.82
N MET A 37 -26.76 6.33 -3.59
CA MET A 37 -25.45 6.74 -4.10
C MET A 37 -24.62 7.41 -3.01
N ILE A 38 -25.19 8.41 -2.33
CA ILE A 38 -24.51 9.22 -1.31
C ILE A 38 -25.42 9.41 -0.11
N LYS A 39 -24.88 9.20 1.08
CA LYS A 39 -25.48 9.53 2.37
C LYS A 39 -24.62 10.56 3.07
N VAL A 40 -25.21 11.66 3.52
CA VAL A 40 -24.58 12.60 4.45
C VAL A 40 -25.37 12.56 5.74
N ARG A 41 -24.80 11.97 6.78
CA ARG A 41 -25.48 11.73 8.05
C ARG A 41 -24.79 12.46 9.19
N GLN A 42 -25.59 13.17 9.99
CA GLN A 42 -25.21 13.64 11.31
C GLN A 42 -25.62 12.60 12.36
N HIS A 43 -24.82 12.42 13.41
CA HIS A 43 -25.16 11.53 14.50
C HIS A 43 -24.80 12.13 15.86
N VAL A 44 -25.69 11.92 16.84
CA VAL A 44 -25.55 12.49 18.19
C VAL A 44 -24.57 11.71 19.08
N THR A 45 -24.35 10.43 18.81
CA THR A 45 -23.55 9.51 19.65
C THR A 45 -22.43 8.78 18.91
N GLU A 46 -22.22 9.09 17.64
CA GLU A 46 -21.32 8.45 16.69
C GLU A 46 -20.74 9.55 15.81
N GLN A 47 -19.86 9.17 14.90
CA GLN A 47 -19.25 10.12 13.98
C GLN A 47 -20.20 10.46 12.82
N ASP A 48 -20.24 11.75 12.49
CA ASP A 48 -20.82 12.22 11.24
C ASP A 48 -20.03 11.65 10.07
N ILE A 49 -20.73 11.18 9.03
CA ILE A 49 -20.11 10.48 7.91
C ILE A 49 -20.76 10.88 6.59
N VAL A 50 -19.92 10.91 5.54
CA VAL A 50 -20.38 10.76 4.17
C VAL A 50 -20.13 9.31 3.78
N VAL A 51 -21.16 8.61 3.33
CA VAL A 51 -21.07 7.24 2.82
C VAL A 51 -21.38 7.25 1.34
N ILE A 52 -20.53 6.59 0.56
CA ILE A 52 -20.79 6.26 -0.83
C ILE A 52 -21.07 4.77 -0.90
N ASN A 53 -22.02 4.36 -1.75
CA ASN A 53 -22.37 2.96 -1.95
C ASN A 53 -22.87 2.25 -0.69
N GLU A 54 -23.76 2.89 0.09
CA GLU A 54 -24.29 2.29 1.34
C GLU A 54 -25.11 1.02 1.07
N ALA A 55 -25.78 0.98 -0.08
CA ALA A 55 -26.57 -0.17 -0.54
C ALA A 55 -25.73 -1.36 -1.04
N ALA A 56 -24.39 -1.25 -1.08
CA ALA A 56 -23.48 -2.24 -1.64
C ALA A 56 -23.85 -2.69 -3.07
N ALA A 57 -24.29 -1.75 -3.90
CA ALA A 57 -24.92 -1.98 -5.20
C ALA A 57 -23.95 -1.95 -6.41
N ASP A 58 -22.67 -2.25 -6.20
CA ASP A 58 -21.60 -2.07 -7.20
C ASP A 58 -21.54 -0.63 -7.76
N VAL A 59 -21.38 0.33 -6.84
CA VAL A 59 -21.22 1.75 -7.17
C VAL A 59 -19.76 2.15 -6.97
N ASP A 60 -19.10 2.51 -8.08
CA ASP A 60 -17.74 3.03 -8.07
C ASP A 60 -17.67 4.45 -7.51
N PHE A 61 -16.58 4.76 -6.82
CA PHE A 61 -16.21 6.14 -6.48
C PHE A 61 -14.96 6.54 -7.26
N ARG A 62 -15.08 7.57 -8.11
CA ARG A 62 -14.00 8.04 -8.98
C ARG A 62 -13.72 9.53 -8.79
N VAL A 63 -12.44 9.87 -8.63
CA VAL A 63 -11.94 11.25 -8.64
C VAL A 63 -10.97 11.40 -9.80
N GLU A 64 -11.26 12.36 -10.68
CA GLU A 64 -10.46 12.64 -11.87
C GLU A 64 -9.44 13.77 -11.63
N SER A 65 -8.38 13.81 -12.43
CA SER A 65 -7.42 14.89 -12.49
C SER A 65 -7.10 15.26 -13.95
N SER A 66 -6.26 16.28 -14.18
CA SER A 66 -5.87 16.68 -15.54
C SER A 66 -5.09 15.57 -16.25
N GLY A 67 -5.78 14.79 -17.09
CA GLY A 67 -5.19 13.72 -17.90
C GLY A 67 -5.23 12.34 -17.25
N ASP A 68 -5.93 12.17 -16.14
CA ASP A 68 -6.16 10.88 -15.51
C ASP A 68 -7.59 10.81 -14.94
N GLU A 69 -8.40 9.93 -15.52
CA GLU A 69 -9.78 9.70 -15.09
C GLU A 69 -9.84 8.98 -13.73
N ASN A 70 -8.77 8.32 -13.29
CA ASN A 70 -8.77 7.45 -12.11
C ASN A 70 -7.66 7.84 -11.13
N ALA A 71 -7.51 9.14 -10.88
CA ALA A 71 -6.53 9.66 -9.93
C ALA A 71 -6.74 9.04 -8.52
N LEU A 72 -8.00 8.85 -8.12
CA LEU A 72 -8.42 7.94 -7.06
C LEU A 72 -9.67 7.18 -7.53
N PHE A 73 -9.65 5.86 -7.40
CA PHE A 73 -10.75 4.98 -7.78
C PHE A 73 -11.02 3.98 -6.65
N VAL A 74 -12.27 3.81 -6.26
CA VAL A 74 -12.73 2.72 -5.37
C VAL A 74 -13.73 1.90 -6.16
N GLN A 75 -13.38 0.64 -6.42
CA GLN A 75 -14.19 -0.26 -7.22
C GLN A 75 -15.36 -0.78 -6.38
N GLY A 76 -16.59 -0.54 -6.84
CA GLY A 76 -17.82 -0.85 -6.12
C GLY A 76 -18.03 -2.36 -5.91
N SER A 77 -17.46 -3.19 -6.79
CA SER A 77 -17.73 -4.63 -6.83
C SER A 77 -16.99 -5.42 -5.76
N ASP A 78 -15.80 -4.96 -5.36
CA ASP A 78 -14.90 -5.66 -4.43
C ASP A 78 -14.23 -4.76 -3.38
N GLY A 79 -14.36 -3.44 -3.50
CA GLY A 79 -13.80 -2.45 -2.59
C GLY A 79 -12.32 -2.13 -2.82
N ASN A 80 -11.71 -2.65 -3.89
CA ASN A 80 -10.32 -2.37 -4.21
C ASN A 80 -10.12 -0.89 -4.53
N VAL A 81 -8.98 -0.33 -4.09
CA VAL A 81 -8.61 1.07 -4.30
C VAL A 81 -7.51 1.17 -5.33
N GLY A 82 -7.79 1.85 -6.44
CA GLY A 82 -6.83 2.22 -7.48
C GLY A 82 -6.33 3.66 -7.31
N ILE A 83 -5.02 3.86 -7.49
CA ILE A 83 -4.41 5.18 -7.68
C ILE A 83 -3.76 5.21 -9.06
N GLY A 84 -4.32 5.97 -9.99
CA GLY A 84 -3.88 6.01 -11.39
C GLY A 84 -4.24 4.77 -12.21
N THR A 85 -5.22 3.98 -11.76
CA THR A 85 -5.70 2.75 -12.43
C THR A 85 -7.21 2.58 -12.22
N SER A 86 -7.92 2.14 -13.27
CA SER A 86 -9.36 1.81 -13.23
C SER A 86 -9.64 0.32 -12.98
N SER A 87 -8.60 -0.49 -12.82
CA SER A 87 -8.73 -1.93 -12.66
C SER A 87 -7.72 -2.44 -11.63
N PRO A 88 -7.86 -2.04 -10.36
CA PRO A 88 -6.97 -2.46 -9.29
C PRO A 88 -6.98 -3.99 -9.15
N ALA A 89 -5.81 -4.61 -9.21
CA ALA A 89 -5.66 -6.06 -9.09
C ALA A 89 -5.47 -6.55 -7.64
N GLN A 90 -5.34 -5.61 -6.69
CA GLN A 90 -5.15 -5.82 -5.25
C GLN A 90 -5.98 -4.80 -4.47
N GLU A 91 -6.17 -5.02 -3.16
CA GLU A 91 -6.92 -4.09 -2.28
C GLU A 91 -6.44 -2.63 -2.39
N LEU A 92 -5.14 -2.43 -2.59
CA LEU A 92 -4.54 -1.17 -2.97
C LEU A 92 -3.61 -1.40 -4.15
N ASP A 93 -3.91 -0.79 -5.30
CA ASP A 93 -3.10 -0.86 -6.51
C ASP A 93 -2.72 0.56 -6.94
N VAL A 94 -1.42 0.82 -7.04
CA VAL A 94 -0.88 2.14 -7.40
C VAL A 94 -0.10 2.00 -8.70
N ASN A 95 -0.63 2.61 -9.76
CA ASN A 95 0.08 2.72 -11.03
C ASN A 95 1.11 3.85 -10.96
N GLY A 96 2.19 3.62 -10.21
CA GLY A 96 3.24 4.60 -9.99
C GLY A 96 4.12 4.27 -8.79
N THR A 97 4.82 5.30 -8.29
CA THR A 97 5.71 5.19 -7.13
C THR A 97 5.04 5.73 -5.89
N VAL A 98 5.08 4.99 -4.79
CA VAL A 98 4.59 5.43 -3.48
C VAL A 98 5.71 6.05 -2.67
N GLN A 99 5.50 7.25 -2.13
CA GLN A 99 6.36 7.87 -1.12
C GLN A 99 5.61 7.94 0.21
N MET A 100 6.24 7.47 1.30
CA MET A 100 5.64 7.44 2.63
C MET A 100 6.69 7.72 3.71
N SER A 101 6.28 8.34 4.81
CA SER A 101 7.18 8.61 5.96
C SER A 101 7.44 7.37 6.83
N GLY A 102 6.55 6.39 6.77
CA GLY A 102 6.69 5.11 7.46
C GLY A 102 6.02 4.01 6.67
N PHE A 103 6.65 2.84 6.65
CA PHE A 103 6.12 1.62 6.03
C PHE A 103 6.08 0.51 7.07
N LYS A 104 4.91 -0.12 7.26
CA LYS A 104 4.72 -1.22 8.18
C LYS A 104 4.15 -2.43 7.44
N LEU A 105 5.01 -3.39 7.16
CA LEU A 105 4.59 -4.71 6.68
C LEU A 105 4.25 -5.59 7.89
N THR A 106 3.01 -6.07 7.96
CA THR A 106 2.50 -6.92 9.05
C THR A 106 2.19 -8.32 8.49
N PRO A 107 2.50 -9.43 9.19
CA PRO A 107 3.28 -9.58 10.41
C PRO A 107 4.76 -9.94 10.14
N GLY A 108 5.62 -9.85 11.16
CA GLY A 108 6.87 -10.64 11.20
C GLY A 108 8.20 -9.90 11.24
N GLY A 109 8.26 -8.59 11.03
CA GLY A 109 9.52 -7.85 11.16
C GLY A 109 9.90 -7.65 12.63
N THR A 110 11.03 -8.21 13.07
CA THR A 110 11.65 -7.88 14.36
C THR A 110 12.92 -7.06 14.16
N ASN A 111 13.48 -6.50 15.24
CA ASN A 111 14.78 -5.84 15.18
C ASN A 111 15.84 -6.73 14.49
N GLY A 112 16.62 -6.17 13.57
CA GLY A 112 17.60 -6.91 12.78
C GLY A 112 17.07 -7.61 11.52
N HIS A 113 15.82 -7.38 11.13
CA HIS A 113 15.31 -7.80 9.82
C HIS A 113 15.50 -6.69 8.78
N VAL A 114 15.68 -7.11 7.53
CA VAL A 114 15.64 -6.26 6.34
C VAL A 114 14.42 -6.61 5.51
N LEU A 115 13.91 -5.64 4.76
CA LEU A 115 12.90 -5.90 3.75
C LEU A 115 13.59 -6.49 2.52
N THR A 116 13.13 -7.66 2.08
CA THR A 116 13.57 -8.29 0.84
C THR A 116 12.37 -8.49 -0.08
N THR A 117 12.62 -8.56 -1.39
CA THR A 117 11.61 -8.90 -2.38
C THR A 117 11.84 -10.32 -2.88
N ASP A 118 10.78 -11.05 -3.16
CA ASP A 118 10.88 -12.23 -4.00
C ASP A 118 11.06 -11.85 -5.50
N GLY A 119 11.14 -12.84 -6.38
CA GLY A 119 11.22 -12.60 -7.82
C GLY A 119 9.94 -12.06 -8.46
N LEU A 120 8.84 -11.96 -7.70
CA LEU A 120 7.53 -11.47 -8.13
C LEU A 120 7.24 -10.05 -7.60
N GLY A 121 8.17 -9.45 -6.84
CA GLY A 121 8.01 -8.10 -6.27
C GLY A 121 7.34 -8.08 -4.90
N VAL A 122 7.04 -9.24 -4.29
CA VAL A 122 6.41 -9.29 -2.97
C VAL A 122 7.46 -9.03 -1.89
N GLY A 123 7.28 -7.93 -1.17
CA GLY A 123 8.09 -7.59 -0.01
C GLY A 123 7.81 -8.52 1.17
N SER A 124 8.85 -9.06 1.78
CA SER A 124 8.79 -9.84 3.02
C SER A 124 9.95 -9.48 3.95
N TRP A 125 9.72 -9.61 5.25
CA TRP A 125 10.79 -9.47 6.23
C TRP A 125 11.69 -10.70 6.17
N ALA A 126 12.98 -10.49 5.93
CA ALA A 126 14.00 -11.51 6.08
C ALA A 126 14.95 -11.11 7.20
N ALA A 127 15.42 -12.08 7.99
CA ALA A 127 16.57 -11.85 8.84
C ALA A 127 17.72 -11.36 7.95
N ILE A 128 18.51 -10.38 8.42
CA ILE A 128 19.77 -10.06 7.73
C ILE A 128 20.51 -11.39 7.57
N PRO A 129 20.72 -11.90 6.34
CA PRO A 129 21.52 -13.10 6.17
C PRO A 129 22.85 -12.81 6.86
N PRO A 130 23.35 -13.65 7.78
CA PRO A 130 24.74 -13.51 8.17
C PRO A 130 25.53 -13.50 6.87
N ASP A 131 26.43 -12.52 6.70
CA ASP A 131 27.39 -12.56 5.61
C ASP A 131 28.12 -13.90 5.75
N ALA A 132 27.64 -14.90 5.01
CA ALA A 132 28.03 -16.29 5.21
C ALA A 132 29.51 -16.49 4.89
N ASP A 133 30.12 -15.46 4.30
CA ASP A 133 31.50 -15.43 3.88
C ASP A 133 32.41 -14.86 4.98
N TRP A 134 31.93 -13.97 5.86
CA TRP A 134 32.76 -13.28 6.87
C TRP A 134 32.12 -13.14 8.25
N THR A 135 32.82 -13.65 9.26
CA THR A 135 32.49 -13.51 10.68
C THR A 135 33.50 -12.61 11.38
N ILE A 136 33.01 -11.63 12.13
CA ILE A 136 33.82 -10.79 13.03
C ILE A 136 33.59 -11.29 14.47
N SER A 137 34.66 -11.68 15.17
CA SER A 137 34.62 -12.10 16.57
C SER A 137 35.83 -11.56 17.33
N GLY A 138 35.58 -10.69 18.31
CA GLY A 138 36.65 -9.94 18.97
C GLY A 138 37.44 -9.10 17.96
N ASN A 139 38.76 -9.32 17.90
CA ASN A 139 39.66 -8.64 16.96
C ASN A 139 39.90 -9.44 15.66
N TYR A 140 39.11 -10.48 15.39
CA TYR A 140 39.32 -11.38 14.25
C TYR A 140 38.21 -11.26 13.22
N MET A 141 38.59 -11.29 11.94
CA MET A 141 37.69 -11.41 10.79
C MET A 141 38.07 -12.67 10.01
N TYR A 142 37.15 -13.63 9.85
CA TYR A 142 37.41 -14.94 9.23
C TYR A 142 36.15 -15.55 8.62
N SER A 143 36.28 -16.43 7.63
CA SER A 143 35.15 -17.20 7.10
C SER A 143 34.76 -18.34 8.04
N THR A 144 33.47 -18.50 8.33
CA THR A 144 32.94 -19.55 9.24
C THR A 144 32.44 -20.81 8.54
N ALA A 145 32.32 -20.81 7.21
CA ALA A 145 31.94 -21.99 6.46
C ALA A 145 33.04 -23.07 6.54
N ALA A 146 32.67 -24.31 6.87
CA ALA A 146 33.58 -25.39 7.30
C ALA A 146 34.72 -25.74 6.31
N SER A 147 34.60 -25.35 5.05
CA SER A 147 35.54 -25.64 3.96
C SER A 147 36.12 -24.41 3.27
N CYS A 148 35.86 -23.20 3.77
CA CYS A 148 36.33 -21.98 3.10
C CYS A 148 37.78 -21.63 3.47
N SER A 149 38.43 -20.92 2.55
CA SER A 149 39.77 -20.35 2.65
C SER A 149 39.66 -18.84 2.42
N VAL A 150 40.53 -18.06 3.05
CA VAL A 150 40.63 -16.62 2.77
C VAL A 150 41.53 -16.41 1.57
N GLY A 151 41.01 -15.81 0.50
CA GLY A 151 41.75 -15.47 -0.71
C GLY A 151 41.99 -13.96 -0.83
N ILE A 152 43.21 -13.56 -1.22
CA ILE A 152 43.51 -12.20 -1.69
C ILE A 152 44.06 -12.32 -3.11
N GLY A 153 43.32 -11.84 -4.11
CA GLY A 153 43.68 -11.96 -5.52
C GLY A 153 43.53 -13.37 -6.12
N ILE A 154 42.79 -14.26 -5.45
CA ILE A 154 42.58 -15.65 -5.86
C ILE A 154 41.18 -16.13 -5.46
N GLU A 155 40.46 -16.84 -6.34
CA GLU A 155 39.10 -17.36 -6.09
C GLU A 155 39.09 -18.79 -5.54
N THR A 156 40.15 -19.57 -5.78
CA THR A 156 40.29 -20.94 -5.28
C THR A 156 41.67 -21.12 -4.66
N SER A 157 41.73 -21.22 -3.33
CA SER A 157 42.99 -21.46 -2.61
C SER A 157 43.06 -22.90 -2.13
N GLY A 158 44.13 -23.61 -2.48
CA GLY A 158 44.46 -24.94 -1.94
C GLY A 158 44.89 -24.92 -0.47
N SER A 159 45.04 -23.72 0.12
CA SER A 159 45.47 -23.47 1.50
C SER A 159 44.46 -22.59 2.23
N LYS A 160 44.43 -22.61 3.57
CA LYS A 160 43.49 -21.80 4.38
C LYS A 160 43.62 -20.28 4.18
N LEU A 161 44.82 -19.80 3.83
CA LEU A 161 45.07 -18.44 3.36
C LEU A 161 45.84 -18.54 2.03
N GLY A 162 45.28 -17.96 0.97
CA GLY A 162 45.94 -17.84 -0.34
C GLY A 162 46.07 -16.38 -0.72
N VAL A 163 47.29 -15.95 -1.08
CA VAL A 163 47.51 -14.60 -1.62
C VAL A 163 48.27 -14.71 -2.93
N HIS A 164 47.66 -14.24 -4.01
CA HIS A 164 48.31 -14.09 -5.31
C HIS A 164 48.60 -12.61 -5.53
N GLY A 165 49.81 -12.21 -5.15
CA GLY A 165 50.25 -10.81 -5.17
C GLY A 165 51.35 -10.55 -4.15
N GLY A 166 51.74 -9.28 -4.00
CA GLY A 166 52.70 -8.88 -2.98
C GLY A 166 52.08 -8.98 -1.58
N VAL A 167 52.78 -9.64 -0.65
CA VAL A 167 52.39 -9.72 0.76
C VAL A 167 53.42 -8.95 1.59
N GLY A 168 53.01 -7.84 2.19
CA GLY A 168 53.79 -7.19 3.24
C GLY A 168 53.48 -7.84 4.59
N ILE A 169 54.49 -8.44 5.24
CA ILE A 169 54.35 -9.03 6.58
C ILE A 169 55.35 -8.34 7.52
N GLY A 170 54.84 -7.53 8.46
CA GLY A 170 55.64 -6.80 9.47
C GLY A 170 56.09 -5.39 9.03
N ALA A 171 56.32 -4.49 9.99
CA ALA A 171 56.87 -3.14 9.75
C ALA A 171 58.35 -3.25 9.34
N SER A 172 58.87 -2.52 8.36
CA SER A 172 58.45 -1.29 7.66
C SER A 172 58.77 -1.40 6.17
#